data_AF-A0A6B3F2P4-F1
#
_entry.id   AF-A0A6B3F2P4-F1
#
_cell.length_a   1.000
_cell.length_b   1.000
_cell.length_c   1.000
_cell.angle_alpha   90.00
_cell.angle_beta   90.00
_cell.angle_gamma   90.00
#
_symmetry.space_group_name_H-M   'P 1'
#
loop_
_entity.id
_entity.type
_entity.pdbx_description
1 polymer ?
#
loop_
_entity_poly.entity_id
_entity_poly.type
_entity_poly.pdbx_seq_one_letter_code
_entity_poly.pdbx_strand_id
1 'polypeptide(L)' 'TTFDTVLILTQGGPGTDTTITAYYMYDKAFKSFDYGTGSAVALLLVLVATLISLIVVRLSGYDRMTGTQEGI' A
#
# COMPACT_ATOMS: atom_id res chain seq x y z
N THR A 1 -0.62 -10.45 -5.31
CA THR A 1 -1.13 -9.13 -4.89
C THR A 1 -1.93 -8.52 -6.05
N THR A 2 -2.86 -7.58 -5.82
CA THR A 2 -3.60 -6.93 -6.94
C THR A 2 -2.66 -6.25 -7.94
N PHE A 3 -1.48 -5.81 -7.48
CA PHE A 3 -0.42 -5.29 -8.33
C PHE A 3 0.07 -6.30 -9.37
N ASP A 4 0.35 -7.55 -8.98
CA ASP A 4 0.82 -8.59 -9.92
C ASP A 4 -0.19 -8.85 -11.03
N THR A 5 -1.48 -8.91 -10.69
CA THR A 5 -2.58 -9.11 -11.64
C THR A 5 -2.66 -7.98 -12.65
N VAL A 6 -2.62 -6.72 -12.19
CA VAL A 6 -2.64 -5.54 -13.08
C VAL A 6 -1.39 -5.48 -13.95
N LEU A 7 -0.21 -5.80 -13.40
CA LEU A 7 1.05 -5.80 -14.13
C LEU A 7 1.06 -6.83 -15.27
N ILE A 8 0.58 -8.06 -15.02
CA ILE A 8 0.66 -9.16 -15.97
C ILE A 8 -0.46 -9.11 -17.00
N LEU A 9 -1.69 -8.78 -16.59
CA LEU A 9 -2.88 -8.90 -17.46
C LEU A 9 -3.18 -7.65 -18.27
N THR A 10 -3.02 -6.45 -17.69
CA THR A 10 -3.50 -5.21 -18.33
C THR A 10 -2.43 -4.16 -18.50
N GLN A 11 -1.34 -4.23 -17.71
CA GLN A 11 -0.35 -3.17 -17.61
C GLN A 11 -0.99 -1.78 -17.41
N GLY A 12 -2.10 -1.72 -16.66
CA GLY A 12 -2.86 -0.50 -16.40
C GLY A 12 -3.89 -0.10 -17.47
N GLY A 13 -4.03 -0.85 -18.56
CA GLY A 13 -4.95 -0.53 -19.67
C GLY A 13 -6.42 -0.99 -19.51
N PRO A 14 -7.32 -0.62 -20.44
CA PRO A 14 -7.11 0.27 -21.60
C PRO A 14 -7.00 1.74 -21.15
N GLY A 15 -5.93 2.42 -21.57
CA GLY A 15 -5.60 3.75 -21.03
C GLY A 15 -5.16 3.68 -19.57
N THR A 16 -5.99 4.14 -18.63
CA THR A 16 -5.73 4.17 -17.18
C THR A 16 -6.81 3.47 -16.34
N ASP A 17 -7.80 2.81 -16.95
CA ASP A 17 -8.98 2.32 -16.23
C ASP A 17 -8.68 1.23 -15.20
N THR A 18 -7.59 0.48 -15.37
CA THR A 18 -7.17 -0.56 -14.41
C THR A 18 -5.91 -0.17 -13.63
N THR A 19 -5.46 1.08 -13.73
CA THR A 19 -4.29 1.52 -12.97
C THR A 19 -4.61 1.65 -11.48
N ILE A 20 -3.79 0.99 -10.68
CA ILE A 20 -3.77 1.15 -9.22
C ILE A 20 -2.58 2.01 -8.82
N THR A 21 -2.64 2.67 -7.66
CA THR A 21 -1.59 3.59 -7.18
C THR A 21 -0.20 2.95 -7.14
N ALA A 22 -0.12 1.66 -6.79
CA ALA A 22 1.13 0.89 -6.81
C ALA A 22 1.69 0.69 -8.24
N TYR A 23 0.82 0.48 -9.24
CA TYR A 23 1.22 0.37 -10.64
C TYR A 23 1.71 1.72 -11.18
N TYR A 24 1.02 2.81 -10.83
CA TYR A 24 1.43 4.16 -11.22
C TYR A 24 2.81 4.54 -10.67
N MET A 25 3.08 4.22 -9.40
CA MET A 25 4.41 4.39 -8.80
C MET A 25 5.48 3.61 -9.57
N TYR A 26 5.19 2.34 -9.92
CA TYR A 26 6.10 1.49 -10.67
C TYR A 26 6.40 2.06 -12.07
N ASP A 27 5.37 2.51 -12.78
CA ASP A 27 5.52 3.15 -14.09
C ASP A 27 6.39 4.41 -14.01
N LYS A 28 6.16 5.29 -13.04
CA LYS A 28 6.98 6.50 -12.86
C LYS A 28 8.42 6.22 -12.46
N ALA A 29 8.63 5.35 -11.48
CA ALA A 29 9.96 5.02 -10.98
C ALA A 29 10.81 4.25 -12.00
N PHE A 30 10.23 3.27 -12.68
CA PHE A 30 11.01 2.30 -13.47
C PHE A 30 10.82 2.40 -14.98
N LYS A 31 9.67 2.89 -15.47
CA LYS A 31 9.46 3.09 -16.92
C LYS A 31 9.79 4.53 -17.35
N SER A 32 9.40 5.52 -16.56
CA SER A 32 9.69 6.94 -16.85
C SER A 32 11.05 7.41 -16.32
N PHE A 33 11.77 6.56 -15.57
CA PHE A 33 13.03 6.89 -14.87
C PHE A 33 12.94 8.11 -13.94
N ASP A 34 11.72 8.46 -13.51
CA ASP A 34 11.47 9.53 -12.55
C ASP A 34 11.39 8.95 -11.14
N TYR A 35 12.57 8.66 -10.60
CA TYR A 35 12.73 8.14 -9.24
C TYR A 35 12.28 9.14 -8.17
N GLY A 36 12.29 10.44 -8.47
CA GLY A 36 11.84 11.49 -7.55
C GLY A 36 10.34 11.38 -7.30
N THR A 37 9.55 11.39 -8.37
CA THR A 37 8.10 11.21 -8.27
C THR A 37 7.75 9.80 -7.74
N GLY A 38 8.47 8.77 -8.20
CA GLY A 38 8.26 7.40 -7.74
C GLY A 38 8.47 7.22 -6.23
N SER A 39 9.53 7.80 -5.67
CA SER A 39 9.83 7.72 -4.24
C SER A 39 8.86 8.55 -3.37
N ALA A 40 8.40 9.70 -3.86
CA ALA A 40 7.38 10.50 -3.17
C ALA A 40 6.06 9.73 -3.04
N VAL A 41 5.61 9.07 -4.12
CA VAL A 41 4.40 8.23 -4.09
C VAL A 41 4.59 7.02 -3.16
N ALA A 42 5.77 6.40 -3.15
CA ALA A 42 6.08 5.29 -2.24
C ALA A 42 5.96 5.71 -0.76
N LEU A 43 6.56 6.84 -0.38
CA LEU A 43 6.48 7.37 0.99
C LEU A 43 5.04 7.70 1.39
N LEU A 44 4.26 8.26 0.46
CA LEU A 44 2.86 8.58 0.71
C LEU A 44 2.05 7.30 0.98
N LEU A 45 2.25 6.24 0.18
CA LEU A 45 1.61 4.95 0.40
C LEU A 45 1.98 4.35 1.76
N VAL A 46 3.25 4.45 2.18
CA VAL A 46 3.69 4.01 3.51
C VAL A 46 2.99 4.81 4.61
N LEU A 47 2.97 6.14 4.52
CA LEU A 47 2.30 6.98 5.51
C LEU A 47 0.81 6.65 5.66
N VAL A 48 0.12 6.47 4.53
CA VAL A 48 -1.30 6.10 4.54
C VAL A 48 -1.50 4.71 5.13
N ALA A 49 -0.68 3.73 4.76
CA ALA A 49 -0.75 2.38 5.31
C ALA A 49 -0.48 2.38 6.84
N THR A 50 0.50 3.16 7.30
CA THR A 50 0.79 3.32 8.73
C THR A 50 -0.35 4.00 9.46
N LEU A 51 -0.93 5.07 8.91
CA LEU A 51 -2.10 5.74 9.50
C LEU A 51 -3.29 4.79 9.61
N ILE A 52 -3.60 4.05 8.55
CA ILE A 52 -4.68 3.05 8.56
C ILE A 52 -4.38 1.98 9.61
N SER A 53 -3.15 1.46 9.66
CA SER A 53 -2.73 0.48 10.67
C SER A 53 -2.93 1.02 12.09
N LEU A 54 -2.49 2.24 12.38
CA LEU A 54 -2.68 2.89 13.68
C LEU A 54 -4.16 3.07 14.03
N ILE A 55 -4.98 3.50 13.07
CA ILE A 55 -6.44 3.64 13.27
C ILE A 55 -7.06 2.27 13.58
N VAL A 56 -6.72 1.24 12.81
CA VAL A 56 -7.22 -0.11 13.01
C VAL A 56 -6.79 -0.63 14.39
N VAL A 57 -5.53 -0.48 14.78
CA VAL A 57 -5.05 -0.88 16.12
C VAL A 57 -5.78 -0.12 17.23
N ARG A 58 -6.00 1.18 17.03
CA ARG A 58 -6.64 2.06 18.03
C ARG A 58 -8.14 1.81 18.18
N LEU A 59 -8.83 1.43 17.10
CA LEU A 59 -10.26 1.09 17.09
C LEU A 59 -10.52 -0.37 17.48
N SER A 60 -9.68 -1.30 17.00
CA SER A 60 -9.78 -2.74 17.30
C SER A 60 -9.46 -3.05 18.77
N GLY A 61 -8.84 -2.10 19.49
CA GLY A 61 -8.61 -2.25 20.92
C GLY A 61 -7.65 -3.38 21.23
N TYR A 62 -6.48 -3.37 20.60
CA TYR A 62 -5.40 -4.33 20.84
C TYR A 62 -4.94 -4.39 22.31
N ASP A 63 -5.35 -3.40 23.10
CA ASP A 63 -5.25 -3.34 24.56
C ASP A 63 -5.86 -4.56 25.27
N ARG A 64 -6.84 -5.24 24.66
CA ARG A 64 -7.55 -6.38 25.30
C ARG A 64 -6.85 -7.73 25.21
N MET A 65 -5.69 -7.82 24.57
CA MET A 65 -5.01 -9.10 24.31
C MET A 65 -3.88 -9.40 25.30
N THR A 66 -3.41 -8.42 26.06
CA THR A 66 -2.32 -8.59 27.05
C THR A 66 -2.81 -9.08 28.42
N GLY A 67 -4.13 -9.18 28.65
CA GLY A 67 -4.71 -9.51 29.96
C GLY A 67 -5.00 -11.00 30.24
N THR A 68 -4.87 -11.91 29.27
CA THR A 68 -5.30 -13.32 29.43
C THR A 68 -4.14 -14.32 29.53
N GLN A 69 -2.88 -13.88 29.50
CA GLN A 69 -1.72 -14.77 29.69
C GLN A 69 -1.01 -14.63 31.05
N GLU A 70 -1.48 -13.75 31.94
CA GLU A 70 -0.98 -13.62 33.32
C GLU A 70 -1.79 -14.51 34.29
N GLY A 71 -2.06 -15.76 33.92
CA GLY A 71 -2.98 -16.59 34.69
C GLY A 71 -3.04 -18.06 34.30
N ILE A 72 -1.89 -18.72 34.17
CA ILE A 72 -1.69 -20.17 34.43
C ILE A 72 -0.24 -20.41 34.83
#